data_AF-A0A1V2LQF1-F1
#
_entry.id   AF-A0A1V2LQF1-F1
#
_cell.length_a   1.000
_cell.length_b   1.000
_cell.length_c   1.000
_cell.angle_alpha   90.00
_cell.angle_beta   90.00
_cell.angle_gamma   90.00
#
_symmetry.space_group_name_H-M   'P 1'
#
loop_
_entity.id
_entity.type
_entity.pdbx_description
1 polymer ?
#
loop_
_entity_poly.entity_id
_entity_poly.type
_entity_poly.pdbx_seq_one_letter_code
_entity_poly.pdbx_strand_id
1 'polypeptide(L)'
;MIFFFWSLISHTVITLIIDTGVSPPGSRTYAYFVAYEVGNTAVVCWSLLFAGLSSFNFWDDGSFQTIFSLYISSAFVFIVNYLVAIFTFKGWGGGLQNDNTIALYVFYFVLNAIMLGLWLVSQLIICCFTLVWNWWALGALFLTCFFFAASQVLLYGFSEQICLRLNHYVDGSLFSTLSTMFCFMMIYKFWDIITFDDDEYYRFTAFVPAVANKQEASALLKN
;
A
#
# COMPACT_ATOMS: atom_id res chain seq x y z
N MET A 1 9.80 -0.47 5.10
CA MET A 1 8.61 -0.56 5.99
C MET A 1 8.23 0.78 6.63
N ILE A 2 9.14 1.48 7.32
CA ILE A 2 8.83 2.74 8.04
C ILE A 2 8.22 3.82 7.12
N PHE A 3 8.81 4.06 5.94
CA PHE A 3 8.31 5.05 4.98
C PHE A 3 6.85 4.83 4.59
N PHE A 4 6.46 3.57 4.35
CA PHE A 4 5.08 3.19 4.02
C PHE A 4 4.10 3.59 5.12
N PHE A 5 4.41 3.32 6.40
CA PHE A 5 3.55 3.71 7.50
C PHE A 5 3.43 5.23 7.68
N TRP A 6 4.51 5.99 7.44
CA TRP A 6 4.44 7.45 7.42
C TRP A 6 3.54 7.98 6.29
N SER A 7 3.62 7.39 5.09
CA SER A 7 2.72 7.72 3.98
C SER A 7 1.26 7.36 4.31
N LEU A 8 1.01 6.22 4.97
CA LEU A 8 -0.32 5.85 5.45
C LEU A 8 -0.88 6.83 6.48
N ILE A 9 -0.07 7.26 7.46
CA ILE A 9 -0.51 8.27 8.44
C ILE A 9 -0.87 9.57 7.74
N SER A 10 -0.05 10.02 6.80
CA SER A 10 -0.36 11.19 5.96
C SER A 10 -1.67 10.99 5.17
N HIS A 11 -1.92 9.78 4.68
CA HIS A 11 -3.14 9.45 3.94
C HIS A 11 -4.37 9.50 4.85
N THR A 12 -4.29 8.93 6.05
CA THR A 12 -5.39 8.98 7.03
C THR A 12 -5.70 10.41 7.48
N VAL A 13 -4.69 11.27 7.65
CA VAL A 13 -4.92 12.67 8.03
C VAL A 13 -5.62 13.43 6.90
N ILE A 14 -5.23 13.21 5.63
CA ILE A 14 -5.87 13.91 4.51
C ILE A 14 -7.30 13.42 4.28
N THR A 15 -7.56 12.11 4.36
CA THR A 15 -8.92 11.58 4.21
C THR A 15 -9.82 12.10 5.31
N LEU A 16 -9.34 12.21 6.55
CA LEU A 16 -10.10 12.81 7.64
C LEU A 16 -10.49 14.26 7.34
N ILE A 17 -9.61 15.08 6.77
CA ILE A 17 -9.92 16.47 6.38
C ILE A 17 -11.02 16.52 5.30
N ILE A 18 -11.03 15.57 4.38
CA ILE A 18 -11.94 15.52 3.24
C ILE A 18 -13.29 14.94 3.65
N ASP A 19 -13.29 13.78 4.31
CA ASP A 19 -14.49 13.01 4.66
C ASP A 19 -15.29 13.64 5.81
N THR A 20 -14.62 14.29 6.78
CA THR A 20 -15.32 15.02 7.85
C THR A 20 -15.84 16.38 7.42
N GLY A 21 -15.57 16.79 6.17
CA GLY A 21 -16.05 18.05 5.62
C GLY A 21 -15.34 19.30 6.16
N VAL A 22 -14.15 19.17 6.76
CA VAL A 22 -13.29 20.32 7.15
C VAL A 22 -13.01 21.20 5.93
N SER A 23 -12.78 20.56 4.77
CA SER A 23 -12.82 21.25 3.48
C SER A 23 -14.06 20.76 2.71
N PRO A 24 -15.19 21.49 2.73
CA PRO A 24 -16.43 21.00 2.14
C PRO A 24 -16.38 20.98 0.60
N PRO A 25 -17.14 20.08 -0.05
CA PRO A 25 -17.30 20.07 -1.50
C PRO A 25 -17.82 21.42 -2.01
N GLY A 26 -17.09 22.05 -2.93
CA GLY A 26 -17.39 23.40 -3.44
C GLY A 26 -16.52 24.52 -2.85
N SER A 27 -15.77 24.25 -1.78
CA SER A 27 -14.72 25.18 -1.32
C SER A 27 -13.54 25.24 -2.30
N ARG A 28 -12.85 26.38 -2.35
CA ARG A 28 -11.65 26.55 -3.21
C ARG A 28 -10.52 25.59 -2.83
N THR A 29 -10.47 25.19 -1.56
CA THR A 29 -9.46 24.30 -0.98
C THR A 29 -9.69 22.83 -1.27
N TYR A 30 -10.95 22.42 -1.52
CA TYR A 30 -11.32 21.01 -1.71
C TYR A 30 -10.49 20.32 -2.80
N ALA A 31 -10.38 20.96 -3.97
CA ALA A 31 -9.61 20.40 -5.09
C ALA A 31 -8.12 20.16 -4.76
N TYR A 32 -7.52 20.98 -3.90
CA TYR A 32 -6.11 20.82 -3.51
C TYR A 32 -5.92 19.66 -2.53
N PHE A 33 -6.84 19.48 -1.58
CA PHE A 33 -6.80 18.36 -0.65
C PHE A 33 -7.09 17.03 -1.34
N VAL A 34 -8.09 16.98 -2.23
CA VAL A 34 -8.37 15.78 -3.04
C VAL A 34 -7.19 15.45 -3.97
N ALA A 35 -6.56 16.45 -4.60
CA ALA A 35 -5.36 16.22 -5.40
C ALA A 35 -4.19 15.68 -4.56
N TYR A 36 -4.03 16.17 -3.32
CA TYR A 36 -3.05 15.64 -2.38
C TYR A 36 -3.35 14.19 -2.01
N GLU A 37 -4.61 13.86 -1.72
CA GLU A 37 -5.04 12.50 -1.42
C GLU A 37 -4.71 11.55 -2.58
N VAL A 38 -5.08 11.91 -3.80
CA VAL A 38 -4.77 11.12 -5.02
C VAL A 38 -3.27 10.90 -5.17
N GLY A 39 -2.46 11.96 -5.00
CA GLY A 39 -1.00 11.86 -5.02
C GLY A 39 -0.46 10.93 -3.94
N ASN A 40 -1.00 11.03 -2.72
CA ASN A 40 -0.53 10.23 -1.59
C ASN A 40 -0.95 8.75 -1.70
N THR A 41 -2.13 8.44 -2.23
CA THR A 41 -2.55 7.06 -2.56
C THR A 41 -1.56 6.41 -3.51
N ALA A 42 -1.08 7.14 -4.52
CA ALA A 42 -0.08 6.64 -5.45
C ALA A 42 1.29 6.39 -4.76
N VAL A 43 1.69 7.25 -3.81
CA VAL A 43 2.91 7.04 -3.01
C VAL A 43 2.80 5.80 -2.13
N VAL A 44 1.64 5.57 -1.51
CA VAL A 44 1.40 4.36 -0.71
C VAL A 44 1.55 3.11 -1.59
N CYS A 45 0.93 3.09 -2.77
CA CYS A 45 1.06 1.97 -3.71
C CYS A 45 2.50 1.79 -4.22
N TRP A 46 3.18 2.89 -4.55
CA TRP A 46 4.57 2.88 -5.00
C TRP A 46 5.53 2.37 -3.93
N SER A 47 5.38 2.82 -2.68
CA SER A 47 6.22 2.37 -1.57
C SER A 47 6.04 0.87 -1.28
N LEU A 48 4.83 0.35 -1.48
CA LEU A 48 4.55 -1.09 -1.42
C LEU A 48 5.31 -1.84 -2.53
N LEU A 49 5.18 -1.39 -3.78
CA LEU A 49 5.89 -1.96 -4.92
C LEU A 49 7.41 -1.92 -4.73
N PHE A 50 7.95 -0.78 -4.32
CA PHE A 50 9.38 -0.60 -4.06
C PHE A 50 9.87 -1.57 -2.97
N ALA A 51 9.10 -1.74 -1.89
CA ALA A 51 9.42 -2.72 -0.85
C ALA A 51 9.50 -4.15 -1.43
N GLY A 52 8.56 -4.53 -2.30
CA GLY A 52 8.61 -5.85 -2.94
C GLY A 52 9.73 -6.05 -3.96
N LEU A 53 10.15 -4.98 -4.65
CA LEU A 53 11.33 -5.04 -5.52
C LEU A 53 12.63 -5.17 -4.71
N SER A 54 12.71 -4.51 -3.56
CA SER A 54 13.87 -4.62 -2.66
C SER A 54 14.04 -6.05 -2.12
N SER A 55 12.95 -6.79 -1.95
CA SER A 55 12.98 -8.17 -1.47
C SER A 55 13.64 -9.17 -2.44
N PHE A 56 13.93 -8.77 -3.69
CA PHE A 56 14.72 -9.58 -4.63
C PHE A 56 16.24 -9.37 -4.52
N ASN A 57 16.71 -8.61 -3.52
CA ASN A 57 18.14 -8.27 -3.35
C ASN A 57 18.75 -7.56 -4.57
N PHE A 58 17.95 -6.82 -5.35
CA PHE A 58 18.48 -5.96 -6.41
C PHE A 58 19.32 -4.79 -5.87
N TRP A 59 19.03 -4.37 -4.64
CA TRP A 59 19.75 -3.34 -3.90
C TRP A 59 20.07 -3.85 -2.51
N ASP A 60 21.18 -3.38 -1.95
CA ASP A 60 21.49 -3.59 -0.54
C ASP A 60 20.41 -2.93 0.31
N ASP A 61 19.73 -3.73 1.13
CA ASP A 61 18.70 -3.24 2.05
C ASP A 61 19.33 -2.27 3.07
N GLY A 62 18.63 -1.19 3.38
CA GLY A 62 19.12 -0.15 4.29
C GLY A 62 20.27 0.73 3.78
N SER A 63 20.79 0.50 2.56
CA SER A 63 21.81 1.38 1.96
C SER A 63 21.28 2.79 1.74
N PHE A 64 22.16 3.79 1.92
CA PHE A 64 21.83 5.20 1.67
C PHE A 64 21.27 5.42 0.26
N GLN A 65 21.81 4.70 -0.73
CA GLN A 65 21.35 4.80 -2.13
C GLN A 65 19.90 4.30 -2.28
N THR A 66 19.54 3.19 -1.64
CA THR A 66 18.20 2.60 -1.68
C THR A 66 17.17 3.51 -1.03
N ILE A 67 17.50 4.03 0.16
CA ILE A 67 16.63 4.97 0.89
C ILE A 67 16.43 6.26 0.09
N PHE A 68 17.51 6.83 -0.45
CA PHE A 68 17.45 8.05 -1.24
C PHE A 68 16.65 7.86 -2.54
N SER A 69 16.83 6.72 -3.21
CA SER A 69 16.04 6.32 -4.38
C SER A 69 14.55 6.20 -4.06
N LEU A 70 14.19 5.61 -2.91
CA LEU A 70 12.81 5.52 -2.45
C LEU A 70 12.19 6.92 -2.26
N TYR A 71 12.90 7.85 -1.61
CA TYR A 71 12.39 9.20 -1.39
C TYR A 71 12.21 9.97 -2.70
N ILE A 72 13.20 9.95 -3.60
CA ILE A 72 13.11 10.66 -4.88
C ILE A 72 12.01 10.08 -5.77
N SER A 73 11.97 8.77 -5.91
CA SER A 73 10.96 8.10 -6.74
C SER A 73 9.55 8.35 -6.20
N SER A 74 9.36 8.28 -4.88
CA SER A 74 8.07 8.59 -4.24
C SER A 74 7.68 10.05 -4.43
N ALA A 75 8.61 10.99 -4.29
CA ALA A 75 8.35 12.42 -4.54
C ALA A 75 7.95 12.66 -6.00
N PHE A 76 8.61 11.99 -6.95
CA PHE A 76 8.26 12.08 -8.36
C PHE A 76 6.85 11.53 -8.63
N VAL A 77 6.53 10.33 -8.13
CA VAL A 77 5.19 9.73 -8.25
C VAL A 77 4.12 10.63 -7.65
N PHE A 78 4.39 11.23 -6.48
CA PHE A 78 3.48 12.18 -5.83
C PHE A 78 3.22 13.39 -6.73
N ILE A 79 4.28 14.06 -7.19
CA ILE A 79 4.18 15.28 -7.99
C ILE A 79 3.39 15.01 -9.28
N VAL A 80 3.68 13.91 -9.98
CA VAL A 80 2.98 13.57 -11.22
C VAL A 80 1.49 13.36 -10.97
N ASN A 81 1.11 12.55 -9.98
CA ASN A 81 -0.30 12.29 -9.68
C ASN A 81 -1.02 13.55 -9.18
N TYR A 82 -0.36 14.35 -8.34
CA TYR A 82 -0.89 15.62 -7.85
C TYR A 82 -1.16 16.61 -8.99
N LEU A 83 -0.20 16.75 -9.92
CA LEU A 83 -0.34 17.64 -11.08
C LEU A 83 -1.46 17.17 -12.02
N VAL A 84 -1.56 15.87 -12.30
CA VAL A 84 -2.65 15.31 -13.10
C VAL A 84 -4.01 15.60 -12.45
N ALA A 85 -4.13 15.42 -11.14
CA ALA A 85 -5.37 15.70 -10.41
C ALA A 85 -5.73 17.19 -10.42
N ILE A 86 -4.80 18.07 -10.05
CA ILE A 86 -5.10 19.51 -9.96
C ILE A 86 -5.37 20.14 -11.33
N PHE A 87 -4.66 19.71 -12.38
CA PHE A 87 -4.90 20.17 -13.74
C PHE A 87 -6.27 19.72 -14.25
N THR A 88 -6.69 18.50 -13.93
CA THR A 88 -8.05 18.03 -14.23
C THR A 88 -9.11 18.88 -13.51
N PHE A 89 -8.95 19.11 -12.21
CA PHE A 89 -9.94 19.85 -11.41
C PHE A 89 -10.04 21.34 -11.78
N LYS A 90 -8.92 21.97 -12.17
CA LYS A 90 -8.90 23.39 -12.55
C LYS A 90 -9.07 23.64 -14.05
N GLY A 91 -9.07 22.58 -14.87
CA GLY A 91 -9.04 22.70 -16.32
C GLY A 91 -7.79 23.40 -16.84
N TRP A 92 -6.68 23.31 -16.09
CA TRP A 92 -5.42 23.99 -16.42
C TRP A 92 -4.57 23.06 -17.28
N GLY A 93 -4.70 23.20 -18.60
CA GLY A 93 -3.96 22.42 -19.59
C GLY A 93 -4.92 21.99 -20.68
N GLY A 94 -4.70 22.46 -21.91
CA GLY A 94 -5.67 22.36 -23.01
C GLY A 94 -6.22 20.96 -23.34
N GLY A 95 -5.63 19.89 -22.81
CA GLY A 95 -6.11 18.50 -22.95
C GLY A 95 -6.68 17.83 -21.68
N LEU A 96 -6.47 18.38 -20.47
CA LEU A 96 -7.08 17.89 -19.22
C LEU A 96 -8.17 18.87 -18.81
N GLN A 97 -9.40 18.57 -19.21
CA GLN A 97 -10.57 19.37 -18.91
C GLN A 97 -11.48 18.58 -17.97
N ASN A 98 -12.36 19.29 -17.25
CA ASN A 98 -13.30 18.68 -16.31
C ASN A 98 -14.22 17.66 -17.01
N ASP A 99 -14.44 17.82 -18.32
CA ASP A 99 -15.27 16.95 -19.16
C ASP A 99 -14.53 15.67 -19.62
N ASN A 100 -13.20 15.62 -19.50
CA ASN A 100 -12.40 14.46 -19.88
C ASN A 100 -11.50 14.01 -18.72
N THR A 101 -12.08 13.19 -17.84
CA THR A 101 -11.42 12.64 -16.64
C THR A 101 -10.70 11.32 -16.87
N ILE A 102 -10.54 10.89 -18.13
CA ILE A 102 -9.89 9.60 -18.48
C ILE A 102 -8.47 9.55 -17.92
N ALA A 103 -7.70 10.64 -18.03
CA ALA A 103 -6.34 10.70 -17.49
C ALA A 103 -6.35 10.48 -15.96
N LEU A 104 -7.21 11.20 -15.24
CA LEU A 104 -7.34 11.06 -13.79
C LEU A 104 -7.73 9.63 -13.39
N TYR A 105 -8.66 9.01 -14.13
CA TYR A 105 -9.06 7.62 -13.90
C TYR A 105 -7.90 6.65 -14.08
N VAL A 106 -7.11 6.79 -15.14
CA VAL A 106 -5.96 5.90 -15.40
C VAL A 106 -4.90 6.03 -14.30
N PHE A 107 -4.55 7.24 -13.90
CA PHE A 107 -3.55 7.46 -12.85
C PHE A 107 -4.03 6.97 -11.47
N TYR A 108 -5.29 7.23 -11.13
CA TYR A 108 -5.82 6.90 -9.81
C TYR A 108 -6.22 5.42 -9.66
N PHE A 109 -6.86 4.80 -10.66
CA PHE A 109 -7.32 3.41 -10.56
C PHE A 109 -6.36 2.43 -11.24
N VAL A 110 -6.07 2.63 -12.52
CA VAL A 110 -5.37 1.62 -13.34
C VAL A 110 -3.92 1.48 -12.90
N LEU A 111 -3.20 2.59 -12.78
CA LEU A 111 -1.78 2.58 -12.42
C LEU A 111 -1.56 2.03 -11.01
N ASN A 112 -2.38 2.44 -10.04
CA ASN A 112 -2.32 1.93 -8.67
C ASN A 112 -2.64 0.43 -8.60
N ALA A 113 -3.64 -0.04 -9.35
CA ALA A 113 -3.94 -1.48 -9.44
C ALA A 113 -2.77 -2.28 -10.04
N ILE A 114 -2.11 -1.75 -11.07
CA ILE A 114 -0.92 -2.39 -11.66
C ILE A 114 0.23 -2.44 -10.63
N MET A 115 0.50 -1.35 -9.91
CA MET A 115 1.54 -1.33 -8.88
C MET A 115 1.28 -2.36 -7.78
N LEU A 116 0.04 -2.45 -7.28
CA LEU A 116 -0.36 -3.44 -6.28
C LEU A 116 -0.30 -4.87 -6.83
N GLY A 117 -0.68 -5.08 -8.09
CA GLY A 117 -0.58 -6.38 -8.75
C GLY A 117 0.87 -6.85 -8.91
N LEU A 118 1.76 -5.96 -9.34
CA LEU A 118 3.19 -6.24 -9.44
C LEU A 118 3.81 -6.54 -8.07
N TRP A 119 3.42 -5.79 -7.05
CA TRP A 119 3.81 -6.08 -5.67
C TRP A 119 3.31 -7.46 -5.21
N LEU A 120 2.04 -7.79 -5.45
CA LEU A 120 1.49 -9.09 -5.05
C LEU A 120 2.24 -10.23 -5.74
N VAL A 121 2.49 -10.11 -7.05
CA VAL A 121 3.26 -11.11 -7.81
C VAL A 121 4.68 -11.24 -7.26
N SER A 122 5.35 -10.14 -6.92
CA SER A 122 6.70 -10.22 -6.34
C SER A 122 6.71 -10.95 -5.00
N GLN A 123 5.73 -10.67 -4.13
CA GLN A 123 5.62 -11.36 -2.84
C GLN A 123 5.30 -12.85 -2.99
N LEU A 124 4.43 -13.21 -3.94
CA LEU A 124 4.11 -14.60 -4.23
C LEU A 124 5.34 -15.38 -4.73
N ILE A 125 6.16 -14.77 -5.60
CA ILE A 125 7.41 -15.38 -6.07
C ILE A 125 8.33 -15.65 -4.88
N ILE A 126 8.50 -14.69 -3.97
CA ILE A 126 9.39 -14.83 -2.82
C ILE A 126 8.90 -15.91 -1.85
N CYS A 127 7.59 -15.97 -1.59
CA CYS A 127 7.01 -17.01 -0.73
C CYS A 127 7.19 -18.43 -1.30
N CYS A 128 7.04 -18.57 -2.61
CA CYS A 128 7.10 -19.87 -3.28
C CYS A 128 8.54 -20.35 -3.51
N PHE A 129 9.42 -19.47 -3.98
CA PHE A 129 10.77 -19.82 -4.40
C PHE A 129 11.81 -19.58 -3.30
N THR A 130 11.86 -18.39 -2.73
CA THR A 130 12.92 -18.01 -1.78
C THR A 130 12.68 -18.61 -0.39
N LEU A 131 11.45 -18.57 0.12
CA LEU A 131 11.10 -19.05 1.47
C LEU A 131 10.72 -20.54 1.55
N VAL A 132 10.85 -21.30 0.46
CA VAL A 132 10.49 -22.72 0.38
C VAL A 132 9.10 -23.01 0.96
N TRP A 133 8.05 -22.64 0.23
CA TRP A 133 6.65 -22.99 0.52
C TRP A 133 6.17 -22.67 1.95
N ASN A 134 6.35 -21.42 2.38
CA ASN A 134 5.83 -20.97 3.67
C ASN A 134 4.32 -20.68 3.63
N TRP A 135 3.52 -21.65 4.11
CA TRP A 135 2.05 -21.57 4.16
C TRP A 135 1.51 -20.42 5.01
N TRP A 136 2.23 -20.01 6.06
CA TRP A 136 1.80 -18.91 6.92
C TRP A 136 1.93 -17.57 6.19
N ALA A 137 3.04 -17.36 5.47
CA ALA A 137 3.25 -16.16 4.65
C ALA A 137 2.22 -16.07 3.51
N LEU A 138 1.96 -17.18 2.82
CA LEU A 138 0.93 -17.26 1.78
C LEU A 138 -0.48 -17.00 2.34
N GLY A 139 -0.79 -17.51 3.53
CA GLY A 139 -2.05 -17.24 4.22
C GLY A 139 -2.24 -15.75 4.54
N ALA A 140 -1.19 -15.07 5.01
CA ALA A 140 -1.23 -13.63 5.27
C ALA A 140 -1.43 -12.80 3.98
N LEU A 141 -0.77 -13.18 2.87
CA LEU A 141 -1.01 -12.55 1.56
C LEU A 141 -2.43 -12.80 1.05
N PHE A 142 -2.95 -14.01 1.19
CA PHE A 142 -4.33 -14.32 0.80
C PHE A 142 -5.34 -13.48 1.59
N LEU A 143 -5.18 -13.37 2.92
CA LEU A 143 -6.03 -12.53 3.75
C LEU A 143 -5.90 -11.05 3.39
N THR A 144 -4.70 -10.58 3.05
CA THR A 144 -4.48 -9.22 2.53
C THR A 144 -5.36 -8.97 1.29
N CYS A 145 -5.30 -9.86 0.30
CA CYS A 145 -6.12 -9.74 -0.91
C CYS A 145 -7.62 -9.83 -0.62
N PHE A 146 -8.02 -10.72 0.29
CA PHE A 146 -9.42 -10.88 0.70
C PHE A 146 -9.96 -9.59 1.32
N PHE A 147 -9.27 -9.02 2.30
CA PHE A 147 -9.70 -7.78 2.96
C PHE A 147 -9.64 -6.57 2.03
N PHE A 148 -8.67 -6.52 1.12
CA PHE A 148 -8.63 -5.49 0.08
C PHE A 148 -9.83 -5.60 -0.86
N ALA A 149 -10.13 -6.79 -1.39
CA ALA A 149 -11.27 -7.00 -2.27
C ALA A 149 -12.61 -6.72 -1.56
N ALA A 150 -12.75 -7.16 -0.31
CA ALA A 150 -13.92 -6.87 0.51
C ALA A 150 -14.12 -5.36 0.71
N SER A 151 -13.04 -4.61 0.96
CA SER A 151 -13.08 -3.14 1.06
C SER A 151 -13.64 -2.49 -0.21
N GLN A 152 -13.10 -2.87 -1.39
CA GLN A 152 -13.56 -2.30 -2.67
C GLN A 152 -15.03 -2.63 -2.96
N VAL A 153 -15.45 -3.87 -2.68
CA VAL A 153 -16.84 -4.32 -2.88
C VAL A 153 -17.81 -3.60 -1.94
N LEU A 154 -17.42 -3.39 -0.69
CA LEU A 154 -18.22 -2.64 0.29
C LEU A 154 -18.40 -1.18 -0.11
N LEU A 155 -17.33 -0.53 -0.60
CA LEU A 155 -17.36 0.88 -0.99
C LEU A 155 -18.12 1.12 -2.30
N TYR A 156 -17.79 0.38 -3.36
CA TYR A 156 -18.33 0.66 -4.70
C TYR A 156 -19.59 -0.14 -5.03
N GLY A 157 -19.77 -1.33 -4.44
CA GLY A 157 -20.92 -2.20 -4.73
C GLY A 157 -22.08 -2.03 -3.76
N PHE A 158 -21.79 -1.93 -2.46
CA PHE A 158 -22.82 -2.00 -1.41
C PHE A 158 -23.07 -0.71 -0.64
N SER A 159 -22.31 0.37 -0.88
CA SER A 159 -22.40 1.60 -0.06
C SER A 159 -23.80 2.21 -0.03
N GLU A 160 -24.49 2.33 -1.17
CA GLU A 160 -25.87 2.86 -1.22
C GLU A 160 -26.85 1.96 -0.46
N GLN A 161 -26.73 0.64 -0.61
CA GLN A 161 -27.60 -0.32 0.05
C GLN A 161 -27.43 -0.29 1.58
N ILE A 162 -26.19 -0.12 2.05
CA ILE A 162 -25.87 0.05 3.47
C ILE A 162 -26.47 1.37 3.98
N CYS A 163 -26.27 2.46 3.24
CA CYS A 163 -26.77 3.80 3.59
C CYS A 163 -28.30 3.82 3.76
N LEU A 164 -29.04 3.25 2.80
CA LEU A 164 -30.50 3.19 2.85
C LEU A 164 -31.03 2.28 3.98
N ARG A 165 -30.37 1.14 4.25
CA ARG A 165 -30.81 0.19 5.30
C ARG A 165 -30.50 0.66 6.72
N LEU A 166 -29.49 1.51 6.88
CA LEU A 166 -29.08 2.09 8.16
C LEU A 166 -29.61 3.51 8.36
N ASN A 167 -30.69 3.91 7.67
CA ASN A 167 -31.35 5.20 7.79
C ASN A 167 -30.40 6.41 7.65
N HIS A 168 -29.43 6.34 6.72
CA HIS A 168 -28.43 7.38 6.47
C HIS A 168 -27.51 7.75 7.65
N TYR A 169 -27.45 6.91 8.70
CA TYR A 169 -26.48 7.13 9.80
C TYR A 169 -25.08 6.66 9.45
N VAL A 170 -24.95 5.64 8.60
CA VAL A 170 -23.69 5.00 8.22
C VAL A 170 -23.77 4.61 6.75
N ASP A 171 -22.68 4.81 6.02
CA ASP A 171 -22.52 4.41 4.62
C ASP A 171 -21.45 3.30 4.47
N GLY A 172 -21.15 2.91 3.23
CA GLY A 172 -20.11 1.92 2.95
C GLY A 172 -18.69 2.37 3.33
N SER A 173 -18.44 3.66 3.56
CA SER A 173 -17.09 4.18 3.84
C SER A 173 -16.53 3.63 5.16
N LEU A 174 -17.38 3.49 6.18
CA LEU A 174 -16.98 2.95 7.49
C LEU A 174 -16.49 1.49 7.38
N PHE A 175 -17.30 0.64 6.73
CA PHE A 175 -16.97 -0.78 6.57
C PHE A 175 -15.79 -0.99 5.61
N SER A 176 -15.70 -0.16 4.56
CA SER A 176 -14.54 -0.12 3.67
C SER A 176 -13.26 0.21 4.45
N THR A 177 -13.29 1.26 5.28
CA THR A 177 -12.14 1.69 6.10
C THR A 177 -11.71 0.61 7.09
N LEU A 178 -12.66 -0.05 7.77
CA LEU A 178 -12.37 -1.17 8.67
C LEU A 178 -11.73 -2.35 7.93
N SER A 179 -12.25 -2.71 6.76
CA SER A 179 -11.69 -3.80 5.95
C SER A 179 -10.29 -3.44 5.43
N THR A 180 -10.07 -2.19 5.02
CA THR A 180 -8.74 -1.67 4.63
C THR A 180 -7.76 -1.69 5.80
N MET A 181 -8.21 -1.38 7.02
CA MET A 181 -7.38 -1.49 8.23
C MET A 181 -6.90 -2.95 8.43
N PHE A 182 -7.82 -3.93 8.33
CA PHE A 182 -7.43 -5.34 8.41
C PHE A 182 -6.48 -5.76 7.27
N CYS A 183 -6.65 -5.22 6.07
CA CYS A 183 -5.70 -5.42 4.97
C CYS A 183 -4.28 -4.95 5.37
N PHE A 184 -4.14 -3.72 5.89
CA PHE A 184 -2.82 -3.23 6.34
C PHE A 184 -2.24 -4.03 7.51
N MET A 185 -3.08 -4.53 8.43
CA MET A 185 -2.62 -5.44 9.48
C MET A 185 -2.07 -6.75 8.92
N MET A 186 -2.69 -7.30 7.87
CA MET A 186 -2.19 -8.52 7.22
C MET A 186 -0.91 -8.28 6.42
N ILE A 187 -0.74 -7.11 5.80
CA ILE A 187 0.55 -6.71 5.18
C ILE A 187 1.65 -6.64 6.24
N TYR A 188 1.38 -5.99 7.38
CA TYR A 188 2.33 -5.94 8.48
C TYR A 188 2.65 -7.35 9.00
N LYS A 189 1.63 -8.20 9.19
CA LYS A 189 1.83 -9.58 9.64
C LYS A 189 2.63 -10.39 8.64
N PHE A 190 2.44 -10.16 7.34
CA PHE A 190 3.24 -10.78 6.29
C PHE A 190 4.71 -10.37 6.40
N TRP A 191 5.00 -9.08 6.59
CA TRP A 191 6.37 -8.58 6.80
C TRP A 191 7.03 -9.14 8.06
N ASP A 192 6.28 -9.21 9.16
CA ASP A 192 6.69 -9.86 10.41
C ASP A 192 7.09 -11.32 10.18
N ILE A 193 6.30 -12.06 9.40
CA ILE A 193 6.64 -13.45 9.06
C ILE A 193 7.92 -13.51 8.24
N ILE A 194 8.10 -12.72 7.17
CA ILE A 194 9.26 -12.90 6.27
C ILE A 194 10.58 -12.38 6.84
N THR A 195 10.56 -11.56 7.89
CA THR A 195 11.76 -10.91 8.48
C THR A 195 12.30 -11.71 9.66
N PHE A 196 12.50 -13.02 9.48
CA PHE A 196 12.93 -13.93 10.55
C PHE A 196 14.31 -13.59 11.16
N ASP A 197 15.15 -12.83 10.45
CA ASP A 197 16.49 -12.45 10.91
C ASP A 197 16.48 -11.42 12.06
N ASP A 198 15.37 -10.70 12.24
CA ASP A 198 15.18 -9.71 13.32
C ASP A 198 14.52 -10.30 14.58
N ASP A 199 14.12 -11.59 14.56
CA ASP A 199 13.51 -12.25 15.72
C ASP A 199 14.59 -12.68 16.74
N GLU A 200 14.61 -11.99 17.87
CA GLU A 200 15.54 -12.21 18.99
C GLU A 200 15.50 -13.65 19.56
N TYR A 201 14.39 -14.37 19.34
CA TYR A 201 14.20 -15.75 19.79
C TYR A 201 15.01 -16.78 18.97
N TYR A 202 15.37 -16.47 17.72
CA TYR A 202 16.17 -17.38 16.89
C TYR A 202 17.67 -17.26 17.14
N ARG A 203 18.15 -16.14 17.68
CA ARG A 203 19.54 -16.04 18.19
C ARG A 203 19.85 -17.08 19.27
N PHE A 204 18.83 -17.59 19.95
CA PHE A 204 18.97 -18.55 21.04
C PHE A 204 18.39 -19.94 20.75
N THR A 205 17.86 -20.19 19.54
CA THR A 205 17.35 -21.50 19.15
C THR A 205 18.18 -22.11 18.01
N ALA A 206 18.57 -23.38 18.16
CA ALA A 206 19.47 -24.09 17.25
C ALA A 206 18.80 -24.52 15.92
N PHE A 207 17.72 -23.86 15.53
CA PHE A 207 16.93 -24.19 14.34
C PHE A 207 16.51 -22.88 13.67
N VAL A 208 17.15 -22.57 12.55
CA VAL A 208 16.81 -21.44 11.68
C VAL A 208 15.81 -21.97 10.65
N PRO A 209 14.54 -21.52 10.64
CA PRO A 209 13.64 -21.83 9.54
C PRO A 209 14.23 -21.23 8.25
N ALA A 210 14.31 -22.02 7.18
CA ALA A 210 15.00 -21.78 5.89
C ALA A 210 16.41 -22.40 5.73
N VAL A 211 17.06 -22.86 6.81
CA VAL A 211 18.26 -23.71 6.70
C VAL A 211 17.87 -25.15 7.00
N ALA A 212 17.80 -25.99 5.98
CA ALA A 212 17.34 -27.37 6.11
C ALA A 212 18.26 -28.23 7.01
N ASN A 213 19.49 -27.80 7.27
CA ASN A 213 20.48 -28.59 8.00
C ASN A 213 21.08 -27.83 9.20
N LYS A 214 20.86 -28.37 10.40
CA LYS A 214 21.40 -27.87 11.68
C LYS A 214 22.93 -27.68 11.67
N GLN A 215 23.63 -28.43 10.82
CA GLN A 215 25.08 -28.33 10.69
C GLN A 215 25.55 -27.04 10.00
N GLU A 216 24.82 -26.55 8.99
CA GLU A 216 25.19 -25.31 8.28
C GLU A 216 24.96 -24.06 9.13
N ALA A 217 23.85 -24.02 9.88
CA ALA A 217 23.60 -22.95 10.85
C ALA A 217 24.68 -22.87 11.94
N SER A 218 25.20 -24.03 12.39
CA SER A 218 26.27 -24.07 13.38
C SER A 218 27.65 -23.65 12.86
N ALA A 219 27.86 -23.70 11.54
CA ALA A 219 29.10 -23.27 10.90
C ALA A 219 29.15 -21.75 10.71
N LEU A 220 28.01 -21.12 10.45
CA LEU A 220 27.88 -19.66 10.29
C LEU A 220 28.11 -18.90 11.60
N LEU A 221 27.85 -19.52 12.75
CA LEU A 221 28.04 -18.92 14.09
C LEU A 221 29.50 -18.99 14.60
N LYS A 222 30.40 -19.69 13.89
CA LYS A 222 31.80 -19.88 14.31
C LYS A 222 32.81 -18.98 13.59
N ASN A 223 32.35 -18.19 12.61
CA ASN A 223 33.11 -17.10 12.00
C ASN A 223 32.57 -15.75 12.48
#